data_AF-A0A512MGN2-F1
#
_entry.id   AF-A0A512MGN2-F1
#
_cell.length_a   1.000
_cell.length_b   1.000
_cell.length_c   1.000
_cell.angle_alpha   90.00
_cell.angle_beta   90.00
_cell.angle_gamma   90.00
#
_symmetry.space_group_name_H-M   'P 1'
#
loop_
_entity.id
_entity.type
_entity.pdbx_description
1 polymer ?
#
loop_
_entity_poly.entity_id
_entity_poly.type
_entity_poly.pdbx_seq_one_letter_code
_entity_poly.pdbx_strand_id
1 'polypeptide(L)' 'MNTTIDPKLLADPVFQRVMRDALAIQDRFAADPVYAKTGKGHLKSTGVDELQKIKKTAQGKSKE' A
#
# COMPACT_ATOMS: atom_id res chain seq x y z
N MET A 1 21.12 -0.91 10.79
CA MET A 1 20.81 0.02 11.90
C MET A 1 20.73 -0.79 13.17
N ASN A 2 21.68 -0.66 14.10
CA ASN A 2 21.59 -1.31 15.41
C ASN A 2 20.91 -0.34 16.39
N THR A 3 19.59 -0.41 16.47
CA THR A 3 18.81 0.29 17.48
C THR A 3 18.86 -0.52 18.78
N THR A 4 19.79 -0.14 19.66
CA THR A 4 19.89 -0.75 21.00
C THR A 4 18.77 -0.17 21.86
N ILE A 5 17.79 -1.00 22.21
CA ILE A 5 16.70 -0.64 23.12
C ILE A 5 17.27 -0.56 24.55
N ASP A 6 16.93 0.48 25.30
CA ASP A 6 17.33 0.60 26.71
C ASP A 6 16.84 -0.64 27.50
N PRO A 7 17.73 -1.37 28.19
CA PRO A 7 17.37 -2.55 28.98
C PRO A 7 16.27 -2.32 30.01
N LYS A 8 16.13 -1.09 30.53
CA LYS A 8 15.10 -0.74 31.51
C LYS A 8 13.69 -0.75 30.91
N LEU A 9 13.58 -0.37 29.63
CA LEU A 9 12.29 -0.34 28.93
C LEU A 9 11.77 -1.74 28.63
N LEU A 10 12.65 -2.73 28.46
CA LEU A 10 12.23 -4.11 28.22
C LEU A 10 11.43 -4.71 29.38
N ALA A 11 11.67 -4.25 30.61
CA ALA A 11 10.97 -4.70 31.80
C ALA A 11 9.69 -3.89 32.10
N ASP A 12 9.47 -2.77 31.40
CA ASP A 12 8.33 -1.90 31.64
C ASP A 12 7.04 -2.53 31.06
N PRO A 13 5.98 -2.72 31.88
CA PRO A 13 4.73 -3.35 31.45
C PRO A 13 3.97 -2.53 30.39
N VAL A 14 4.08 -1.19 30.42
CA VAL A 14 3.49 -0.30 29.41
C VAL A 14 4.25 -0.46 28.10
N PHE A 15 5.58 -0.49 28.15
CA PHE A 15 6.40 -0.69 26.94
C PHE A 15 6.10 -2.03 26.26
N GLN A 16 6.01 -3.11 27.03
CA GLN A 16 5.67 -4.44 26.48
C GLN A 16 4.30 -4.47 25.82
N ARG A 17 3.30 -3.80 26.43
CA ARG A 17 1.95 -3.69 25.85
C ARG A 17 1.99 -2.95 24.52
N VAL A 18 2.58 -1.76 24.49
CA VAL A 18 2.66 -0.95 23.27
C VAL A 18 3.46 -1.66 22.18
N MET A 19 4.55 -2.33 22.54
CA MET A 19 5.34 -3.12 21.59
C MET A 19 4.52 -4.26 20.96
N ARG A 20 3.73 -4.98 21.77
CA ARG A 20 2.85 -6.03 21.27
C ARG A 20 1.81 -5.48 20.30
N ASP A 21 1.19 -4.36 20.65
CA ASP A 21 0.18 -3.70 19.80
C ASP A 21 0.79 -3.20 18.49
N ALA A 22 2.00 -2.65 18.53
CA ALA A 22 2.73 -2.18 17.35
C ALA A 22 3.13 -3.33 16.41
N LEU A 23 3.63 -4.44 16.95
CA LEU A 23 3.98 -5.63 16.16
C LEU A 23 2.75 -6.25 15.49
N ALA A 24 1.58 -6.18 16.14
CA ALA A 24 0.33 -6.70 15.59
C ALA A 24 -0.17 -5.96 14.34
N ILE A 25 0.30 -4.74 14.10
CA ILE A 25 -0.06 -3.91 12.93
C ILE A 25 1.11 -3.66 11.98
N GLN A 26 2.27 -4.28 12.23
CA GLN A 26 3.50 -4.03 11.47
C GLN A 26 3.32 -4.31 9.96
N ASP A 27 2.48 -5.28 9.62
CA ASP A 27 2.13 -5.67 8.25
C ASP A 27 1.48 -4.54 7.43
N ARG A 28 0.83 -3.57 8.10
CA ARG A 28 0.19 -2.41 7.46
C ARG A 28 1.18 -1.37 6.97
N PHE A 29 2.42 -1.40 7.45
CA PHE A 29 3.45 -0.42 7.15
C PHE A 29 4.55 -0.97 6.24
N ALA A 30 4.24 -2.01 5.45
CA ALA A 30 5.13 -2.48 4.40
C ALA A 30 5.48 -1.32 3.44
N ALA A 31 6.78 -1.15 3.16
CA ALA A 31 7.30 -0.04 2.35
C ALA A 31 6.72 -0.02 0.92
N ASP A 32 6.36 -1.19 0.40
CA ASP A 32 5.68 -1.33 -0.88
C ASP A 32 4.26 -1.87 -0.65
N PRO A 33 3.23 -1.32 -1.35
CA PRO A 33 1.90 -1.90 -1.33
C PRO A 33 1.97 -3.36 -1.77
N VAL A 34 1.54 -4.28 -0.90
CA VAL A 34 1.41 -5.70 -1.26
C VAL A 34 0.22 -5.84 -2.19
N TYR A 35 0.46 -5.64 -3.48
CA TYR A 35 -0.52 -5.99 -4.51
C TYR A 35 -0.77 -7.49 -4.40
N ALA A 36 -2.00 -7.87 -4.06
CA ALA A 36 -2.41 -9.26 -4.11
C ALA A 36 -2.05 -9.81 -5.50
N LYS A 37 -1.21 -10.86 -5.55
CA LYS A 37 -0.91 -11.55 -6.80
C LYS A 37 -2.18 -12.24 -7.28
N THR A 38 -3.01 -11.55 -8.07
CA THR A 38 -4.09 -12.16 -8.82
C THR A 38 -3.44 -13.16 -9.77
N GLY A 39 -3.69 -14.45 -9.57
CA GLY A 39 -3.08 -15.52 -10.37
C GLY A 39 -3.19 -15.23 -11.86
N LYS A 40 -2.07 -14.90 -12.51
CA LYS A 40 -1.91 -14.73 -13.97
C LYS A 40 -2.87 -13.74 -14.66
N GLY A 41 -3.33 -12.67 -14.01
CA GLY A 41 -4.23 -11.70 -14.63
C GLY A 41 -3.81 -10.28 -14.35
N HIS A 42 -3.58 -9.49 -15.40
CA HIS A 42 -3.45 -8.04 -15.27
C HIS A 42 -4.74 -7.50 -14.64
N LEU A 43 -4.61 -6.49 -13.78
CA LEU A 43 -5.77 -5.83 -13.16
C LEU A 43 -6.69 -5.35 -14.30
N LYS A 44 -7.86 -5.97 -14.46
CA LYS A 44 -8.87 -5.48 -15.41
C LYS A 44 -9.32 -4.13 -14.90
N SER A 45 -8.78 -3.06 -15.49
CA SER A 45 -9.15 -1.71 -15.10
C SER A 45 -10.55 -1.41 -15.63
N THR A 46 -11.54 -1.67 -14.78
CA THR A 46 -12.91 -1.21 -15.00
C THR A 46 -12.91 0.31 -14.94
N GLY A 47 -12.77 0.96 -16.11
CA GLY A 47 -12.75 2.41 -16.27
C GLY A 47 -11.75 2.93 -17.31
N VAL A 48 -10.67 2.20 -17.62
CA VAL A 48 -9.68 2.66 -18.62
C VAL A 48 -10.24 2.62 -20.05
N ASP A 49 -11.10 1.66 -20.37
CA ASP A 49 -11.74 1.58 -21.69
C ASP A 49 -12.66 2.78 -21.95
N GLU A 50 -13.33 3.27 -20.91
CA GLU A 50 -14.19 4.46 -20.98
C GLU A 50 -13.32 5.72 -21.20
N LEU A 51 -12.22 5.85 -20.46
CA LEU A 51 -11.26 6.95 -20.65
C LEU A 51 -10.64 6.95 -22.05
N GLN A 52 -10.31 5.77 -22.60
CA GLN A 52 -9.80 5.67 -23.97
C GLN A 52 -10.84 6.10 -25.01
N LYS A 53 -12.12 5.72 -24.85
CA LYS A 53 -13.21 6.16 -25.74
C LYS A 53 -13.38 7.67 -25.68
N ILE A 54 -13.43 8.25 -24.48
CA ILE A 54 -13.54 9.70 -24.28
C ILE A 54 -12.36 10.43 -24.94
N LYS A 55 -11.13 9.92 -24.75
CA LYS A 55 -9.92 10.51 -25.36
C LYS A 55 -9.95 10.47 -26.88
N LYS A 56 -10.37 9.36 -27.50
CA LYS A 56 -10.50 9.26 -28.97
C LYS A 56 -11.52 10.26 -29.52
N THR A 57 -12.66 10.41 -28.86
CA THR A 57 -13.68 11.39 -29.26
C THR A 57 -13.20 12.83 -29.09
N ALA A 58 -12.44 13.12 -28.02
CA ALA A 58 -11.85 14.44 -27.81
C ALA A 58 -10.77 14.78 -28.85
N GLN A 59 -9.95 13.79 -29.25
CA GLN A 59 -8.91 13.98 -30.28
C GLN A 59 -9.49 14.16 -31.69
N GLY A 60 -10.64 13.56 -32.00
CA GLY A 60 -11.33 13.75 -33.27
C GLY A 60 -11.89 15.16 -33.45
N LYS A 61 -12.33 15.82 -32.36
CA LYS A 61 -12.88 17.18 -32.37
C LYS A 61 -11.83 18.30 -32.38
N SER A 62 -10.55 17.98 -32.21
CA SER A 62 -9.46 18.95 -32.21
C SER A 62 -8.78 19.09 -33.59
N LYS A 63 -9.32 18.43 -34.63
CA LYS A 63 -8.77 18.41 -35.99
C LYS A 63 -9.70 19.01 -37.07
N GLU A 64 -10.81 19.63 -36.67
CA GLU A 64 -11.59 20.56 -37.51
C GLU A 64 -11.34 21.99 -37.05
#